data_AF-A0A4R9JXV5-F1
#
_entry.id   AF-A0A4R9JXV5-F1
#
_cell.length_a   1.000
_cell.length_b   1.000
_cell.length_c   1.000
_cell.angle_alpha   90.00
_cell.angle_beta   90.00
_cell.angle_gamma   90.00
#
_symmetry.space_group_name_H-M   'P 1'
#
loop_
_entity.id
_entity.type
_entity.pdbx_description
1 polymer ?
#
loop_
_entity_poly.entity_id
_entity_poly.type
_entity_poly.pdbx_seq_one_letter_code
_entity_poly.pdbx_strand_id
1 'polypeptide(L)'
;MIKKNLHSTFSILLLYLHLGAFFSLKSQEKVPYEKNPNRVSFVEYSFPSSAPREWNDYKMLPEPKLDDLRLRFPKKFPSAYVGPDGGEVYLWKPGLYKWTRVDGSVFQEWENGSWKFQIPDHITIESFRASCNGCGATYRYTWSDGTEINKTWVPHRKEYAVSFQNEKTTPALNWLIPDPDKFSKNRISIGPYEFYYSDNWNFYLHGLRESFNANAYLQDVEREYGLSNKGRIPVLLFDKSSDFVAYNGRNLPGVSSEGGFGGQDSIVLCCGNTLKQSTGNAVVDLDTQMRTYFGTFYHEATHNLHQIECLSKRSGKAGLPLQNHDDPWFVEGFANHVASTFFPQKRAEIYEQLAKKITTGKIPRDFDQMIKAEYSDLLPYSLGAYLVEYMHREYGKEAIQNYIHLSCVGKPTREVVKEVTGKEASRFYSDAVADFQVIYPKSKKQINLWKFGHLTKINPVNPKEFERFQKTRIKLPSSVLQVKSITEVPDLKQIFEADISSYAGEVEGDFFGLNGERFYLWKQGNYKWYDDDYELFFNPENSIILRYKSWEIINWSNGQKKIVAPDGTSAVFWNEEQKAYYAKDGSPL
;
A
#
# COMPACT_ATOMS: atom_id res chain seq x y z
N MET A 1 36.31 -92.88 20.90
CA MET A 1 37.52 -92.42 20.17
C MET A 1 37.13 -92.21 18.71
N ILE A 2 36.82 -90.97 18.32
CA ILE A 2 37.68 -90.02 17.56
C ILE A 2 37.57 -90.21 16.02
N LYS A 3 37.11 -89.13 15.35
CA LYS A 3 37.29 -88.72 13.94
C LYS A 3 36.56 -89.53 12.85
N LYS A 4 36.09 -88.96 11.73
CA LYS A 4 35.85 -87.59 11.22
C LYS A 4 35.16 -87.75 9.84
N ASN A 5 34.42 -86.71 9.42
CA ASN A 5 34.24 -86.23 8.03
C ASN A 5 33.51 -87.13 7.00
N LEU A 6 32.85 -86.67 5.92
CA LEU A 6 32.72 -85.37 5.23
C LEU A 6 31.57 -85.50 4.18
N HIS A 7 30.95 -84.37 3.82
CA HIS A 7 30.26 -84.05 2.54
C HIS A 7 29.01 -84.81 2.06
N SER A 8 27.86 -84.10 2.02
CA SER A 8 27.06 -83.90 0.80
C SER A 8 25.85 -82.99 1.07
N THR A 9 25.99 -81.69 0.82
CA THR A 9 24.86 -80.75 0.71
C THR A 9 25.19 -79.69 -0.34
N PHE A 10 25.27 -80.13 -1.60
CA PHE A 10 25.50 -79.26 -2.76
C PHE A 10 24.79 -79.82 -3.99
N SER A 11 23.46 -80.01 -3.94
CA SER A 11 22.66 -80.46 -5.11
C SER A 11 21.15 -80.13 -5.07
N ILE A 12 20.66 -79.28 -4.16
CA ILE A 12 19.20 -78.96 -4.11
C ILE A 12 18.89 -77.48 -4.39
N LEU A 13 19.89 -76.61 -4.59
CA LEU A 13 19.67 -75.18 -4.83
C LEU A 13 19.62 -74.78 -6.32
N LEU A 14 19.89 -75.68 -7.26
CA LEU A 14 19.90 -75.37 -8.70
C LEU A 14 18.60 -75.72 -9.46
N LEU A 15 17.64 -76.40 -8.84
CA LEU A 15 16.37 -76.75 -9.50
C LEU A 15 15.27 -75.67 -9.32
N TYR A 16 15.50 -74.64 -8.52
CA TYR A 16 14.57 -73.50 -8.37
C TYR A 16 14.92 -72.29 -9.27
N LEU A 17 16.03 -72.35 -10.02
CA LEU A 17 16.52 -71.25 -10.86
C LEU A 17 16.22 -71.42 -12.36
N HIS A 18 15.44 -72.45 -12.75
CA HIS A 18 15.05 -72.70 -14.15
C HIS A 18 13.53 -72.84 -14.40
N LEU A 19 12.69 -72.34 -13.50
CA LEU A 19 11.35 -71.85 -13.88
C LEU A 19 11.48 -70.42 -14.44
N GLY A 20 12.20 -70.34 -15.56
CA GLY A 20 12.17 -69.18 -16.42
C GLY A 20 10.78 -68.99 -17.01
N ALA A 21 10.43 -67.71 -17.15
CA ALA A 21 9.73 -67.21 -18.30
C ALA A 21 8.36 -67.83 -18.62
N PHE A 22 7.42 -67.74 -17.67
CA PHE A 22 6.03 -67.45 -18.02
C PHE A 22 5.52 -66.33 -17.10
N PHE A 23 6.10 -65.13 -17.23
CA PHE A 23 5.25 -63.95 -17.07
C PHE A 23 4.24 -64.04 -18.20
N SER A 24 3.07 -64.57 -17.87
CA SER A 24 1.86 -64.32 -18.64
C SER A 24 1.84 -62.82 -18.93
N LEU A 25 1.99 -62.44 -20.20
CA LEU A 25 1.35 -61.24 -20.73
C LEU A 25 -0.15 -61.44 -20.48
N LYS A 26 -0.60 -61.29 -19.23
CA LYS A 26 -1.99 -60.95 -18.98
C LYS A 26 -2.15 -59.64 -19.73
N SER A 27 -2.98 -59.63 -20.76
CA SER A 27 -3.36 -58.40 -21.42
C SER A 27 -3.76 -57.43 -20.31
N GLN A 28 -2.92 -56.42 -20.07
CA GLN A 28 -3.23 -55.41 -19.06
C GLN A 28 -4.60 -54.84 -19.44
N GLU A 29 -5.50 -54.82 -18.47
CA GLU A 29 -6.89 -54.42 -18.71
C GLU A 29 -6.90 -52.96 -19.17
N LYS A 30 -7.57 -52.68 -20.31
CA LYS A 30 -7.65 -51.32 -20.85
C LYS A 30 -8.60 -50.49 -20.00
N VAL A 31 -8.19 -49.26 -19.67
CA VAL A 31 -8.99 -48.31 -18.90
C VAL A 31 -9.39 -47.16 -19.83
N PRO A 32 -10.70 -46.98 -20.08
CA PRO A 32 -11.18 -45.92 -20.95
C PRO A 32 -11.23 -44.57 -20.23
N TYR A 33 -11.40 -43.48 -21.00
CA TYR A 33 -11.78 -42.18 -20.45
C TYR A 33 -13.12 -42.25 -19.71
N GLU A 34 -13.28 -41.44 -18.66
CA GLU A 34 -14.49 -41.41 -17.84
C GLU A 34 -15.72 -40.92 -18.63
N LYS A 35 -15.58 -39.82 -19.36
CA LYS A 35 -16.69 -39.15 -20.06
C LYS A 35 -16.97 -39.71 -21.45
N ASN A 36 -15.94 -40.14 -22.17
CA ASN A 36 -16.08 -40.70 -23.53
C ASN A 36 -15.31 -42.02 -23.67
N PRO A 37 -15.92 -43.16 -23.29
CA PRO A 37 -15.22 -44.43 -23.24
C PRO A 37 -14.74 -44.97 -24.60
N ASN A 38 -15.29 -44.47 -25.71
CA ASN A 38 -14.94 -44.90 -27.07
C ASN A 38 -13.72 -44.13 -27.63
N ARG A 39 -13.28 -43.07 -26.96
CA ARG A 39 -12.15 -42.26 -27.38
C ARG A 39 -10.84 -43.00 -27.11
N VAL A 40 -9.98 -43.08 -28.13
CA VAL A 40 -8.67 -43.75 -28.06
C VAL A 40 -7.49 -42.80 -28.32
N SER A 41 -7.74 -41.56 -28.74
CA SER A 41 -6.71 -40.53 -28.96
C SER A 41 -6.61 -39.58 -27.76
N PHE A 42 -5.41 -39.09 -27.47
CA PHE A 42 -5.19 -38.01 -26.50
C PHE A 42 -5.34 -36.62 -27.15
N VAL A 43 -5.53 -35.58 -26.34
CA VAL A 43 -5.49 -34.19 -26.82
C VAL A 43 -4.04 -33.73 -26.76
N GLU A 44 -3.51 -33.26 -27.88
CA GLU A 44 -2.22 -32.58 -27.92
C GLU A 44 -2.37 -31.13 -27.45
N TYR A 45 -1.47 -30.68 -26.60
CA TYR A 45 -1.43 -29.33 -26.08
C TYR A 45 -0.14 -28.65 -26.51
N SER A 46 -0.25 -27.48 -27.16
CA SER A 46 0.91 -26.67 -27.54
C SER A 46 1.02 -25.46 -26.62
N PHE A 47 2.16 -25.32 -25.97
CA PHE A 47 2.46 -24.20 -25.07
C PHE A 47 3.65 -23.39 -25.60
N PRO A 48 3.70 -22.07 -25.35
CA PRO A 48 4.89 -21.28 -25.63
C PRO A 48 6.08 -21.74 -24.79
N SER A 49 7.29 -21.30 -25.14
CA SER A 49 8.53 -21.66 -24.43
C SER A 49 8.68 -21.02 -23.04
N SER A 50 7.85 -20.03 -22.71
CA SER A 50 7.85 -19.30 -21.43
C SER A 50 6.44 -18.87 -21.07
N ALA A 51 6.18 -18.59 -19.79
CA ALA A 51 4.88 -18.10 -19.33
C ALA A 51 4.53 -16.75 -19.98
N PRO A 52 3.27 -16.58 -20.43
CA PRO A 52 2.80 -15.31 -20.97
C PRO A 52 2.85 -14.19 -19.92
N ARG A 53 3.12 -12.97 -20.34
CA ARG A 53 3.21 -11.81 -19.44
C ARG A 53 2.02 -10.85 -19.56
N GLU A 54 1.25 -11.00 -20.63
CA GLU A 54 0.13 -10.15 -21.00
C GLU A 54 -1.15 -10.98 -21.19
N TRP A 55 -2.31 -10.33 -21.00
CA TRP A 55 -3.61 -11.00 -21.07
C TRP A 55 -3.90 -11.65 -22.43
N ASN A 56 -3.50 -10.99 -23.52
CA ASN A 56 -3.75 -11.49 -24.87
C ASN A 56 -2.99 -12.78 -25.19
N ASP A 57 -1.82 -12.99 -24.59
CA ASP A 57 -1.05 -14.22 -24.76
C ASP A 57 -1.60 -15.31 -23.82
N TYR A 58 -1.96 -14.91 -22.59
CA TYR A 58 -2.56 -15.83 -21.61
C TYR A 58 -3.89 -16.42 -22.11
N LYS A 59 -4.80 -15.61 -22.66
CA LYS A 59 -6.12 -16.08 -23.10
C LYS A 59 -6.06 -17.07 -24.28
N MET A 60 -4.92 -17.15 -24.97
CA MET A 60 -4.68 -18.09 -26.06
C MET A 60 -4.11 -19.43 -25.57
N LEU A 61 -3.70 -19.52 -24.30
CA LEU A 61 -3.19 -20.78 -23.75
C LEU A 61 -4.28 -21.85 -23.78
N PRO A 62 -3.96 -23.08 -24.23
CA PRO A 62 -4.90 -24.17 -24.12
C PRO A 62 -5.02 -24.60 -22.66
N GLU A 63 -6.25 -24.78 -22.17
CA GLU A 63 -6.54 -25.19 -20.80
C GLU A 63 -6.98 -26.66 -20.76
N PRO A 64 -6.15 -27.58 -20.22
CA PRO A 64 -6.53 -28.98 -20.09
C PRO A 64 -7.74 -29.12 -19.16
N LYS A 65 -8.81 -29.76 -19.65
CA LYS A 65 -9.99 -30.06 -18.84
C LYS A 65 -9.80 -31.39 -18.14
N LEU A 66 -10.11 -31.47 -16.85
CA LEU A 66 -10.02 -32.73 -16.09
C LEU A 66 -10.80 -33.87 -16.78
N ASP A 67 -11.97 -33.58 -17.34
CA ASP A 67 -12.78 -34.52 -18.11
C ASP A 67 -12.03 -35.18 -19.29
N ASP A 68 -11.05 -34.48 -19.87
CA ASP A 68 -10.21 -34.98 -20.99
C ASP A 68 -9.01 -35.80 -20.51
N LEU A 69 -8.74 -35.81 -19.21
CA LEU A 69 -7.58 -36.49 -18.59
C LEU A 69 -8.02 -37.66 -17.69
N ARG A 70 -9.28 -37.71 -17.27
CA ARG A 70 -9.77 -38.63 -16.25
C ARG A 70 -10.15 -40.01 -16.78
N LEU A 71 -9.71 -41.04 -16.07
CA LEU A 71 -9.88 -42.44 -16.42
C LEU A 71 -10.94 -43.15 -15.57
N ARG A 72 -11.70 -44.07 -16.17
CA ARG A 72 -12.72 -44.88 -15.46
C ARG A 72 -12.24 -46.30 -15.23
N PHE A 73 -11.76 -46.57 -14.01
CA PHE A 73 -11.23 -47.87 -13.64
C PHE A 73 -12.33 -48.93 -13.45
N PRO A 74 -12.22 -50.12 -14.07
CA PRO A 74 -13.19 -51.20 -13.91
C PRO A 74 -13.10 -51.88 -12.53
N LYS A 75 -11.91 -51.85 -11.90
CA LYS A 75 -11.65 -52.41 -10.57
C LYS A 75 -10.97 -51.34 -9.69
N LYS A 76 -11.32 -51.34 -8.41
CA LYS A 76 -10.89 -50.33 -7.42
C LYS A 76 -9.63 -50.72 -6.62
N PHE A 77 -8.93 -51.79 -7.01
CA PHE A 77 -7.75 -52.29 -6.31
C PHE A 77 -6.46 -51.85 -7.00
N PRO A 78 -5.35 -51.69 -6.25
CA PRO A 78 -4.06 -51.29 -6.82
C PRO A 78 -3.61 -52.25 -7.93
N SER A 79 -3.32 -51.72 -9.12
CA SER A 79 -2.86 -52.52 -10.26
C SER A 79 -2.30 -51.66 -11.40
N ALA A 80 -1.61 -52.33 -12.33
CA ALA A 80 -1.19 -51.76 -13.60
C ALA A 80 -2.22 -52.04 -14.70
N TYR A 81 -2.49 -51.03 -15.53
CA TYR A 81 -3.49 -51.02 -16.60
C TYR A 81 -2.89 -50.38 -17.86
N VAL A 82 -3.56 -50.55 -19.01
CA VAL A 82 -3.25 -49.79 -20.23
C VAL A 82 -4.24 -48.66 -20.39
N GLY A 83 -3.74 -47.45 -20.63
CA GLY A 83 -4.54 -46.27 -20.93
C GLY A 83 -5.29 -46.38 -22.27
N PRO A 84 -6.21 -45.45 -22.54
CA PRO A 84 -7.01 -45.46 -23.77
C PRO A 84 -6.17 -45.27 -25.04
N ASP A 85 -5.03 -44.60 -24.92
CA ASP A 85 -4.05 -44.33 -25.96
C ASP A 85 -2.98 -45.43 -26.11
N GLY A 86 -2.98 -46.44 -25.24
CA GLY A 86 -1.92 -47.45 -25.17
C GLY A 86 -0.82 -47.16 -24.15
N GLY A 87 -0.89 -46.03 -23.42
CA GLY A 87 0.07 -45.65 -22.39
C GLY A 87 -0.03 -46.48 -21.11
N GLU A 88 0.95 -46.37 -20.22
CA GLU A 88 1.00 -47.10 -18.96
C GLU A 88 0.19 -46.38 -17.87
N VAL A 89 -0.69 -47.11 -17.18
CA VAL A 89 -1.48 -46.57 -16.06
C VAL A 89 -1.21 -47.38 -14.80
N TYR A 90 -0.92 -46.71 -13.70
CA TYR A 90 -0.78 -47.34 -12.39
C TYR A 90 -1.78 -46.74 -11.41
N LEU A 91 -2.71 -47.55 -10.92
CA LEU A 91 -3.68 -47.21 -9.89
C LEU A 91 -3.15 -47.64 -8.53
N TRP A 92 -3.02 -46.71 -7.57
CA TRP A 92 -2.75 -47.06 -6.17
C TRP A 92 -4.06 -47.27 -5.42
N LYS A 93 -5.03 -46.37 -5.58
CA LYS A 93 -6.36 -46.40 -4.95
C LYS A 93 -7.36 -45.62 -5.80
N PRO A 94 -8.68 -45.76 -5.60
CA PRO A 94 -9.66 -44.93 -6.29
C PRO A 94 -9.36 -43.43 -6.12
N GLY A 95 -9.23 -42.71 -7.23
CA GLY A 95 -8.85 -41.29 -7.23
C GLY A 95 -7.35 -41.02 -7.05
N LEU A 96 -6.49 -42.05 -6.96
CA LEU A 96 -5.04 -41.92 -6.87
C LEU A 96 -4.35 -42.83 -7.91
N TYR A 97 -3.95 -42.25 -9.04
CA TYR A 97 -3.28 -42.96 -10.13
C TYR A 97 -2.34 -42.06 -10.91
N LYS A 98 -1.46 -42.69 -11.68
CA LYS A 98 -0.54 -42.07 -12.64
C LYS A 98 -0.78 -42.72 -14.01
N TRP A 99 -0.80 -41.91 -15.05
CA TRP A 99 -0.92 -42.33 -16.44
C TRP A 99 0.19 -41.67 -17.25
N THR A 100 1.11 -42.48 -17.77
CA THR A 100 2.11 -42.06 -18.75
C THR A 100 1.54 -42.35 -20.14
N ARG A 101 1.27 -41.31 -20.92
CA ARG A 101 0.75 -41.39 -22.28
C ARG A 101 1.81 -41.83 -23.28
N VAL A 102 1.36 -42.24 -24.47
CA VAL A 102 2.26 -42.63 -25.56
C VAL A 102 3.12 -41.49 -26.10
N ASP A 103 2.69 -40.24 -25.92
CA ASP A 103 3.48 -39.03 -26.24
C ASP A 103 4.51 -38.67 -25.15
N GLY A 104 4.60 -39.47 -24.08
CA GLY A 104 5.48 -39.24 -22.94
C GLY A 104 4.92 -38.29 -21.88
N SER A 105 3.75 -37.68 -22.10
CA SER A 105 3.11 -36.83 -21.09
C SER A 105 2.59 -37.66 -19.90
N VAL A 106 2.66 -37.08 -18.71
CA VAL A 106 2.34 -37.78 -17.46
C VAL A 106 1.21 -37.06 -16.75
N PHE A 107 0.09 -37.75 -16.57
CA PHE A 107 -1.01 -37.30 -15.74
C PHE A 107 -1.01 -38.04 -14.40
N GLN A 108 -1.27 -37.33 -13.31
CA GLN A 108 -1.41 -37.89 -11.97
C GLN A 108 -2.59 -37.23 -11.26
N GLU A 109 -3.48 -38.04 -10.68
CA GLU A 109 -4.59 -37.58 -9.84
C GLU A 109 -4.35 -38.04 -8.40
N TRP A 110 -4.72 -37.22 -7.41
CA TRP A 110 -4.65 -37.53 -5.98
C TRP A 110 -6.05 -37.68 -5.36
N GLU A 111 -6.13 -38.38 -4.22
CA GLU A 111 -7.39 -38.75 -3.55
C GLU A 111 -8.33 -37.54 -3.28
N ASN A 112 -7.75 -36.35 -3.05
CA ASN A 112 -8.50 -35.12 -2.81
C ASN A 112 -9.08 -34.47 -4.08
N GLY A 113 -8.78 -35.00 -5.26
CA GLY A 113 -9.17 -34.48 -6.57
C GLY A 113 -8.20 -33.45 -7.14
N SER A 114 -7.09 -33.16 -6.47
CA SER A 114 -5.97 -32.44 -7.08
C SER A 114 -5.33 -33.29 -8.16
N TRP A 115 -4.73 -32.66 -9.16
CA TRP A 115 -4.07 -33.38 -10.25
C TRP A 115 -2.86 -32.62 -10.79
N LYS A 116 -1.96 -33.35 -11.45
CA LYS A 116 -0.76 -32.84 -12.10
C LYS A 116 -0.68 -33.42 -13.51
N PHE A 117 -0.43 -32.56 -14.49
CA PHE A 117 -0.19 -32.94 -15.87
C PHE A 117 1.16 -32.38 -16.31
N GLN A 118 2.08 -33.24 -16.70
CA GLN A 118 3.44 -32.89 -17.08
C GLN A 118 3.65 -33.24 -18.55
N ILE A 119 3.99 -32.24 -19.35
CA ILE A 119 4.42 -32.39 -20.74
C ILE A 119 5.94 -32.28 -20.74
N PRO A 120 6.68 -33.34 -21.11
CA PRO A 120 8.15 -33.37 -21.06
C PRO A 120 8.79 -32.14 -21.69
N ASP A 121 9.81 -31.58 -21.05
CA ASP A 121 10.61 -30.42 -21.50
C ASP A 121 9.85 -29.10 -21.77
N HIS A 122 8.53 -29.08 -21.56
CA HIS A 122 7.67 -27.94 -21.83
C HIS A 122 7.09 -27.34 -20.55
N ILE A 123 6.11 -28.02 -19.94
CA ILE A 123 5.27 -27.43 -18.90
C ILE A 123 4.77 -28.48 -17.91
N THR A 124 4.60 -28.04 -16.66
CA THR A 124 3.89 -28.77 -15.61
C THR A 124 2.66 -27.98 -15.18
N ILE A 125 1.50 -28.62 -15.17
CA ILE A 125 0.24 -28.00 -14.78
C ILE A 125 -0.28 -28.74 -13.55
N GLU A 126 -0.47 -28.02 -12.46
CA GLU A 126 -0.98 -28.55 -11.21
C GLU A 126 -2.31 -27.88 -10.88
N SER A 127 -3.28 -28.67 -10.46
CA SER A 127 -4.59 -28.22 -10.00
C SER A 127 -4.75 -28.57 -8.54
N PHE A 128 -5.05 -27.55 -7.74
CA PHE A 128 -5.30 -27.66 -6.32
C PHE A 128 -6.79 -27.40 -6.06
N ARG A 129 -7.47 -28.39 -5.51
CA ARG A 129 -8.87 -28.24 -5.16
C ARG A 129 -9.03 -27.26 -4.00
N ALA A 130 -9.90 -26.26 -4.16
CA ALA A 130 -10.26 -25.36 -3.09
C ALA A 130 -11.09 -26.09 -2.01
N SER A 131 -10.87 -25.74 -0.75
CA SER A 131 -11.56 -26.32 0.41
C SER A 131 -12.96 -25.77 0.66
N CYS A 132 -13.42 -24.79 -0.13
CA CYS A 132 -14.73 -24.15 0.02
C CYS A 132 -15.79 -24.69 -0.97
N ASN A 133 -17.05 -24.75 -0.50
CA ASN A 133 -18.18 -25.19 -1.31
C ASN A 133 -18.41 -24.25 -2.51
N GLY A 134 -18.40 -24.80 -3.71
CA GLY A 134 -18.61 -24.06 -4.96
C GLY A 134 -17.39 -23.28 -5.47
N CYS A 135 -16.22 -23.46 -4.87
CA CYS A 135 -14.98 -22.82 -5.32
C CYS A 135 -14.36 -23.56 -6.52
N GLY A 136 -13.87 -22.80 -7.49
CA GLY A 136 -13.06 -23.33 -8.58
C GLY A 136 -11.71 -23.84 -8.07
N ALA A 137 -11.10 -24.77 -8.81
CA ALA A 137 -9.72 -25.20 -8.52
C ALA A 137 -8.74 -24.08 -8.86
N THR A 138 -7.66 -23.95 -8.09
CA THR A 138 -6.52 -23.10 -8.41
C THR A 138 -5.57 -23.88 -9.29
N TYR A 139 -5.04 -23.25 -10.33
CA TYR A 139 -4.08 -23.88 -11.24
C TYR A 139 -2.73 -23.18 -11.18
N ARG A 140 -1.66 -23.96 -11.20
CA ARG A 140 -0.28 -23.49 -11.37
C ARG A 140 0.29 -24.12 -12.64
N TYR A 141 0.73 -23.27 -13.55
CA TYR A 141 1.39 -23.65 -14.79
C TYR A 141 2.86 -23.26 -14.64
N THR A 142 3.78 -24.22 -14.64
CA THR A 142 5.22 -23.99 -14.48
C THR A 142 5.95 -24.42 -15.75
N TRP A 143 6.65 -23.47 -16.37
CA TRP A 143 7.49 -23.71 -17.54
C TRP A 143 8.88 -24.20 -17.15
N SER A 144 9.59 -24.83 -18.09
CA SER A 144 10.95 -25.35 -17.88
C SER A 144 11.97 -24.24 -17.55
N ASP A 145 11.76 -23.01 -18.02
CA ASP A 145 12.57 -21.84 -17.67
C ASP A 145 12.35 -21.35 -16.21
N GLY A 146 11.35 -21.89 -15.51
CA GLY A 146 10.98 -21.53 -14.15
C GLY A 146 9.99 -20.37 -14.02
N THR A 147 9.47 -19.86 -15.14
CA THR A 147 8.34 -18.93 -15.12
C THR A 147 7.03 -19.68 -14.87
N GLU A 148 6.07 -18.99 -14.24
CA GLU A 148 4.82 -19.58 -13.81
C GLU A 148 3.62 -18.68 -14.12
N ILE A 149 2.47 -19.32 -14.36
CA ILE A 149 1.15 -18.69 -14.28
C ILE A 149 0.38 -19.30 -13.12
N ASN A 150 -0.05 -18.46 -12.20
CA ASN A 150 -0.96 -18.83 -11.13
C ASN A 150 -2.36 -18.33 -11.47
N LYS A 151 -3.29 -19.26 -11.70
CA LYS A 151 -4.72 -19.01 -11.96
C LYS A 151 -5.50 -19.36 -10.69
N THR A 152 -5.75 -18.37 -9.85
CA THR A 152 -6.32 -18.54 -8.51
C THR A 152 -7.80 -18.19 -8.50
N TRP A 153 -8.63 -19.08 -7.98
CA TRP A 153 -10.05 -18.79 -7.78
C TRP A 153 -10.23 -17.85 -6.58
N VAL A 154 -10.88 -16.70 -6.80
CA VAL A 154 -11.18 -15.71 -5.76
C VAL A 154 -12.63 -15.90 -5.30
N PRO A 155 -12.89 -16.49 -4.12
CA PRO A 155 -14.23 -16.97 -3.76
C PRO A 155 -15.30 -15.88 -3.66
N HIS A 156 -14.97 -14.73 -3.08
CA HIS A 156 -15.94 -13.63 -2.88
C HIS A 156 -16.32 -12.94 -4.19
N ARG A 157 -15.42 -12.95 -5.17
CA ARG A 157 -15.66 -12.38 -6.52
C ARG A 157 -16.24 -13.40 -7.50
N LYS A 158 -16.12 -14.70 -7.19
CA LYS A 158 -16.48 -15.82 -8.07
C LYS A 158 -15.81 -15.72 -9.44
N GLU A 159 -14.52 -15.39 -9.45
CA GLU A 159 -13.72 -15.27 -10.67
C GLU A 159 -12.30 -15.77 -10.46
N TYR A 160 -11.57 -15.92 -11.56
CA TYR A 160 -10.14 -16.21 -11.54
C TYR A 160 -9.32 -14.93 -11.59
N ALA A 161 -8.34 -14.82 -10.68
CA ALA A 161 -7.20 -13.93 -10.81
C ALA A 161 -6.05 -14.69 -11.45
N VAL A 162 -5.30 -14.03 -12.32
CA VAL A 162 -4.20 -14.64 -13.09
C VAL A 162 -2.96 -13.82 -12.85
N SER A 163 -1.89 -14.42 -12.33
CA SER A 163 -0.61 -13.75 -12.13
C SER A 163 0.53 -14.48 -12.84
N PHE A 164 1.49 -13.69 -13.32
CA PHE A 164 2.81 -14.17 -13.72
C PHE A 164 3.71 -14.21 -12.49
N GLN A 165 4.55 -15.25 -12.39
CA GLN A 165 5.54 -15.37 -11.33
C GLN A 165 6.84 -15.98 -11.83
N ASN A 166 7.97 -15.56 -11.28
CA ASN A 166 9.26 -16.23 -11.42
C ASN A 166 10.04 -16.05 -10.12
N GLU A 167 10.08 -17.10 -9.30
CA GLU A 167 10.79 -17.05 -8.02
C GLU A 167 12.29 -17.34 -8.13
N LYS A 168 12.78 -17.79 -9.30
CA LYS A 168 14.22 -18.07 -9.51
C LYS A 168 15.05 -16.79 -9.66
N THR A 169 14.41 -15.63 -9.79
CA THR A 169 15.09 -14.33 -9.88
C THR A 169 15.25 -13.70 -8.50
N THR A 170 16.22 -12.79 -8.37
CA THR A 170 16.38 -11.96 -7.16
C THR A 170 16.37 -10.48 -7.54
N PRO A 171 15.35 -9.71 -7.12
CA PRO A 171 14.13 -10.16 -6.42
C PRO A 171 13.25 -11.07 -7.29
N ALA A 172 12.32 -11.80 -6.66
CA ALA A 172 11.30 -12.57 -7.34
C ALA A 172 10.42 -11.65 -8.19
N LEU A 173 10.03 -12.12 -9.36
CA LEU A 173 9.08 -11.42 -10.21
C LEU A 173 7.67 -11.94 -9.93
N ASN A 174 6.72 -11.04 -9.68
CA ASN A 174 5.33 -11.41 -9.49
C ASN A 174 4.41 -10.24 -9.85
N TRP A 175 3.45 -10.46 -10.75
CA TRP A 175 2.43 -9.47 -11.06
C TRP A 175 1.13 -10.08 -11.59
N LEU A 176 0.01 -9.42 -11.29
CA LEU A 176 -1.29 -9.72 -11.86
C LEU A 176 -1.26 -9.43 -13.37
N ILE A 177 -1.86 -10.31 -14.17
CA ILE A 177 -2.13 -10.09 -15.59
C ILE A 177 -3.58 -9.60 -15.70
N PRO A 178 -3.84 -8.27 -15.79
CA PRO A 178 -5.19 -7.75 -15.68
C PRO A 178 -5.99 -8.02 -16.97
N ASP A 179 -7.23 -8.45 -16.81
CA ASP A 179 -8.18 -8.54 -17.91
C ASP A 179 -8.67 -7.13 -18.30
N PRO A 180 -8.34 -6.61 -19.49
CA PRO A 180 -8.70 -5.26 -19.91
C PRO A 180 -10.21 -5.09 -20.11
N ASP A 181 -10.96 -6.18 -20.30
CA ASP A 181 -12.43 -6.12 -20.37
C ASP A 181 -13.07 -6.00 -18.98
N LYS A 182 -12.30 -6.22 -17.89
CA LYS A 182 -12.75 -6.05 -16.50
C LYS A 182 -12.27 -4.76 -15.83
N PHE A 183 -11.00 -4.38 -16.02
CA PHE A 183 -10.39 -3.29 -15.26
C PHE A 183 -10.36 -1.96 -16.01
N SER A 184 -9.80 -1.96 -17.22
CA SER A 184 -9.92 -0.87 -18.21
C SER A 184 -9.05 -1.19 -19.43
N LYS A 185 -9.40 -0.60 -20.58
CA LYS A 185 -8.52 -0.54 -21.75
C LYS A 185 -7.55 0.65 -21.69
N ASN A 186 -7.89 1.69 -20.94
CA ASN A 186 -7.02 2.83 -20.72
C ASN A 186 -5.90 2.44 -19.76
N ARG A 187 -4.67 2.67 -20.20
CA ARG A 187 -3.45 2.32 -19.48
C ARG A 187 -2.39 3.38 -19.61
N ILE A 188 -1.64 3.60 -18.55
CA ILE A 188 -0.53 4.54 -18.52
C ILE A 188 0.57 4.02 -17.59
N SER A 189 1.82 4.20 -17.99
CA SER A 189 2.97 3.82 -17.17
C SER A 189 3.61 5.04 -16.52
N ILE A 190 3.95 4.92 -15.24
CA ILE A 190 4.78 5.87 -14.48
C ILE A 190 5.85 5.04 -13.77
N GLY A 191 7.07 5.01 -14.33
CA GLY A 191 8.09 4.06 -13.91
C GLY A 191 7.66 2.61 -14.16
N PRO A 192 7.86 1.67 -13.22
CA PRO A 192 7.41 0.27 -13.35
C PRO A 192 5.91 0.08 -13.06
N TYR A 193 5.22 1.13 -12.60
CA TYR A 193 3.80 1.07 -12.27
C TYR A 193 2.94 1.28 -13.51
N GLU A 194 2.06 0.34 -13.80
CA GLU A 194 1.11 0.45 -14.91
C GLU A 194 -0.31 0.56 -14.39
N PHE A 195 -0.88 1.73 -14.60
CA PHE A 195 -2.20 2.10 -14.10
C PHE A 195 -3.27 1.69 -15.10
N TYR A 196 -4.30 1.00 -14.62
CA TYR A 196 -5.52 0.62 -15.33
C TYR A 196 -6.67 1.44 -14.75
N TYR A 197 -7.25 2.34 -15.55
CA TYR A 197 -8.05 3.44 -15.00
C TYR A 197 -9.19 3.90 -15.92
N SER A 198 -10.18 4.58 -15.35
CA SER A 198 -11.21 5.30 -16.11
C SER A 198 -10.87 6.79 -16.24
N ASP A 199 -11.58 7.54 -17.07
CA ASP A 199 -11.31 8.97 -17.28
C ASP A 199 -11.41 9.83 -16.00
N ASN A 200 -12.09 9.35 -14.96
CA ASN A 200 -12.17 10.03 -13.65
C ASN A 200 -10.80 10.21 -12.99
N TRP A 201 -9.82 9.39 -13.36
CA TRP A 201 -8.46 9.41 -12.81
C TRP A 201 -7.48 10.26 -13.61
N ASN A 202 -7.87 10.79 -14.78
CA ASN A 202 -6.96 11.53 -15.67
C ASN A 202 -6.23 12.66 -14.93
N PHE A 203 -6.97 13.46 -14.15
CA PHE A 203 -6.41 14.60 -13.43
C PHE A 203 -5.42 14.18 -12.33
N TYR A 204 -5.77 13.12 -11.57
CA TYR A 204 -4.90 12.56 -10.53
C TYR A 204 -3.62 11.97 -11.12
N LEU A 205 -3.72 11.20 -12.20
CA LEU A 205 -2.57 10.56 -12.84
C LEU A 205 -1.63 11.56 -13.50
N HIS A 206 -2.18 12.68 -14.01
CA HIS A 206 -1.36 13.81 -14.45
C HIS A 206 -0.55 14.39 -13.28
N GLY A 207 -1.21 14.74 -12.17
CA GLY A 207 -0.53 15.25 -10.98
C GLY A 207 0.50 14.27 -10.40
N LEU A 208 0.18 12.97 -10.38
CA LEU A 208 1.09 11.91 -9.92
C LEU A 208 2.33 11.84 -10.82
N ARG A 209 2.17 11.87 -12.14
CA ARG A 209 3.29 11.85 -13.09
C ARG A 209 4.26 13.00 -12.87
N GLU A 210 3.76 14.20 -12.63
CA GLU A 210 4.59 15.38 -12.41
C GLU A 210 5.27 15.39 -11.04
N SER A 211 4.64 14.76 -10.04
CA SER A 211 5.08 14.83 -8.63
C SER A 211 5.89 13.61 -8.18
N PHE A 212 5.68 12.44 -8.79
CA PHE A 212 6.29 11.17 -8.39
C PHE A 212 7.54 10.86 -9.22
N ASN A 213 8.71 11.07 -8.60
CA ASN A 213 9.96 10.59 -9.16
C ASN A 213 10.17 9.10 -8.79
N ALA A 214 9.63 8.21 -9.63
CA ALA A 214 9.69 6.77 -9.41
C ALA A 214 11.12 6.23 -9.21
N ASN A 215 12.10 6.76 -9.96
CA ASN A 215 13.50 6.32 -9.85
C ASN A 215 14.10 6.70 -8.50
N ALA A 216 13.88 7.95 -8.05
CA ALA A 216 14.36 8.41 -6.75
C ALA A 216 13.72 7.61 -5.61
N TYR A 217 12.41 7.36 -5.68
CA TYR A 217 11.69 6.54 -4.72
C TYR A 217 12.26 5.11 -4.64
N LEU A 218 12.37 4.41 -5.78
CA LEU A 218 12.85 3.03 -5.79
C LEU A 218 14.30 2.91 -5.33
N GLN A 219 15.17 3.83 -5.74
CA GLN A 219 16.58 3.86 -5.30
C GLN A 219 16.71 4.11 -3.80
N ASP A 220 15.87 4.99 -3.26
CA ASP A 220 15.88 5.30 -1.83
C ASP A 220 15.37 4.11 -1.01
N VAL A 221 14.25 3.50 -1.41
CA VAL A 221 13.68 2.33 -0.72
C VAL A 221 14.63 1.12 -0.81
N GLU A 222 15.30 0.91 -1.94
CA GLU A 222 16.32 -0.13 -2.07
C GLU A 222 17.53 0.14 -1.16
N ARG A 223 18.02 1.40 -1.11
CA ARG A 223 19.20 1.78 -0.32
C ARG A 223 18.94 1.73 1.19
N GLU A 224 17.78 2.20 1.63
CA GLU A 224 17.38 2.30 3.03
C GLU A 224 16.79 0.99 3.55
N TYR A 225 16.04 0.25 2.75
CA TYR A 225 15.26 -0.89 3.26
C TYR A 225 15.51 -2.19 2.51
N GLY A 226 16.40 -2.20 1.53
CA GLY A 226 16.76 -3.41 0.79
C GLY A 226 15.62 -3.95 -0.09
N LEU A 227 14.57 -3.16 -0.32
CA LEU A 227 13.41 -3.61 -1.11
C LEU A 227 13.56 -3.18 -2.55
N SER A 228 13.42 -4.12 -3.47
CA SER A 228 13.47 -3.87 -4.90
C SER A 228 12.42 -4.68 -5.63
N ASN A 229 11.94 -4.16 -6.75
CA ASN A 229 11.09 -4.90 -7.68
C ASN A 229 11.52 -4.55 -9.10
N LYS A 230 11.85 -5.59 -9.89
CA LYS A 230 12.28 -5.47 -11.30
C LYS A 230 11.16 -5.80 -12.28
N GLY A 231 10.00 -6.20 -11.78
CA GLY A 231 8.82 -6.53 -12.55
C GLY A 231 7.91 -5.33 -12.82
N ARG A 232 6.91 -5.56 -13.65
CA ARG A 232 5.78 -4.66 -13.83
C ARG A 232 4.92 -4.65 -12.57
N ILE A 233 4.37 -3.51 -12.19
CA ILE A 233 3.47 -3.40 -11.03
C ILE A 233 2.12 -2.86 -11.52
N PRO A 234 1.13 -3.73 -11.76
CA PRO A 234 -0.22 -3.30 -12.10
C PRO A 234 -0.84 -2.50 -10.96
N VAL A 235 -1.41 -1.34 -11.29
CA VAL A 235 -2.18 -0.50 -10.38
C VAL A 235 -3.61 -0.41 -10.89
N LEU A 236 -4.56 -1.01 -10.18
CA LEU A 236 -5.97 -1.02 -10.57
C LEU A 236 -6.71 0.11 -9.87
N LEU A 237 -7.30 1.01 -10.65
CA LEU A 237 -7.96 2.21 -10.13
C LEU A 237 -9.48 2.06 -10.21
N PHE A 238 -10.14 2.09 -9.06
CA PHE A 238 -11.59 1.93 -8.95
C PHE A 238 -12.28 3.27 -8.74
N ASP A 239 -13.34 3.52 -9.50
CA ASP A 239 -14.10 4.76 -9.37
C ASP A 239 -14.94 4.80 -8.10
N LYS A 240 -15.51 3.67 -7.69
CA LYS A 240 -16.46 3.59 -6.58
C LYS A 240 -15.90 2.72 -5.46
N SER A 241 -16.12 3.18 -4.23
CA SER A 241 -15.80 2.41 -3.01
C SER A 241 -16.46 1.02 -3.00
N SER A 242 -17.68 0.89 -3.54
CA SER A 242 -18.36 -0.41 -3.65
C SER A 242 -17.59 -1.42 -4.48
N ASP A 243 -16.98 -0.98 -5.58
CA ASP A 243 -16.34 -1.85 -6.57
C ASP A 243 -14.95 -2.24 -6.05
N PHE A 244 -14.25 -1.29 -5.45
CA PHE A 244 -13.02 -1.53 -4.68
C PHE A 244 -13.22 -2.54 -3.55
N VAL A 245 -14.25 -2.36 -2.72
CA VAL A 245 -14.58 -3.30 -1.61
C VAL A 245 -15.01 -4.66 -2.15
N ALA A 246 -15.75 -4.72 -3.26
CA ALA A 246 -16.10 -5.97 -3.91
C ALA A 246 -14.85 -6.69 -4.44
N TYR A 247 -13.88 -5.94 -4.95
CA TYR A 247 -12.61 -6.48 -5.45
C TYR A 247 -11.74 -7.05 -4.31
N ASN A 248 -11.51 -6.26 -3.27
CA ASN A 248 -10.65 -6.63 -2.14
C ASN A 248 -11.29 -7.63 -1.18
N GLY A 249 -12.63 -7.63 -1.09
CA GLY A 249 -13.38 -8.38 -0.09
C GLY A 249 -13.65 -7.53 1.15
N ARG A 250 -14.84 -7.72 1.75
CA ARG A 250 -15.37 -6.86 2.84
C ARG A 250 -14.62 -6.93 4.18
N ASN A 251 -13.69 -7.87 4.35
CA ASN A 251 -13.10 -8.22 5.65
C ASN A 251 -11.58 -7.93 5.75
N LEU A 252 -10.97 -7.26 4.77
CA LEU A 252 -9.57 -6.88 4.91
C LEU A 252 -9.44 -5.75 5.96
N PRO A 253 -8.70 -5.95 7.06
CA PRO A 253 -8.44 -4.90 8.03
C PRO A 253 -7.75 -3.72 7.33
N GLY A 254 -8.10 -2.47 7.69
CA GLY A 254 -7.42 -1.27 7.17
C GLY A 254 -7.81 -0.78 5.77
N VAL A 255 -8.52 -1.57 4.96
CA VAL A 255 -8.90 -1.21 3.57
C VAL A 255 -9.77 0.05 3.48
N SER A 256 -10.47 0.44 4.55
CA SER A 256 -11.27 1.65 4.59
C SER A 256 -10.54 2.92 5.00
N SER A 257 -9.35 2.85 5.62
CA SER A 257 -8.71 4.03 6.25
C SER A 257 -7.89 4.88 5.29
N GLU A 258 -7.24 4.28 4.27
CA GLU A 258 -6.40 5.03 3.32
C GLU A 258 -6.86 4.98 1.86
N GLY A 259 -7.84 4.13 1.54
CA GLY A 259 -8.40 4.00 0.19
C GLY A 259 -7.52 3.21 -0.79
N GLY A 260 -6.60 2.37 -0.29
CA GLY A 260 -5.70 1.55 -1.09
C GLY A 260 -5.48 0.15 -0.53
N PHE A 261 -4.85 -0.71 -1.33
CA PHE A 261 -4.27 -1.98 -0.89
C PHE A 261 -3.12 -2.40 -1.83
N GLY A 262 -1.94 -2.64 -1.26
CA GLY A 262 -0.73 -3.10 -1.93
C GLY A 262 -0.51 -4.58 -1.71
N GLY A 263 -0.97 -5.41 -2.65
CA GLY A 263 -0.74 -6.84 -2.65
C GLY A 263 0.60 -7.24 -3.29
N GLN A 264 0.92 -8.53 -3.21
CA GLN A 264 2.14 -9.11 -3.79
C GLN A 264 2.19 -8.96 -5.31
N ASP A 265 1.04 -8.98 -5.99
CA ASP A 265 0.94 -9.03 -7.46
C ASP A 265 0.39 -7.73 -8.08
N SER A 266 -0.18 -6.83 -7.27
CA SER A 266 -0.84 -5.63 -7.75
C SER A 266 -1.05 -4.62 -6.62
N ILE A 267 -1.22 -3.36 -7.00
CA ILE A 267 -1.72 -2.30 -6.12
C ILE A 267 -3.13 -1.95 -6.57
N VAL A 268 -4.01 -1.64 -5.64
CA VAL A 268 -5.35 -1.15 -5.95
C VAL A 268 -5.65 0.13 -5.17
N LEU A 269 -6.30 1.10 -5.82
CA LEU A 269 -6.64 2.39 -5.23
C LEU A 269 -8.09 2.77 -5.51
N CYS A 270 -8.64 3.62 -4.65
CA CYS A 270 -9.97 4.21 -4.70
C CYS A 270 -9.94 5.66 -4.18
N CYS A 271 -10.87 6.56 -4.51
CA CYS A 271 -12.04 6.40 -5.38
C CYS A 271 -12.10 7.51 -6.42
N GLY A 272 -12.00 7.14 -7.70
CA GLY A 272 -11.93 8.07 -8.83
C GLY A 272 -13.06 9.08 -8.88
N ASN A 273 -14.28 8.68 -8.50
CA ASN A 273 -15.45 9.55 -8.56
C ASN A 273 -15.46 10.68 -7.51
N THR A 274 -14.60 10.60 -6.49
CA THR A 274 -14.42 11.66 -5.48
C THR A 274 -13.23 12.56 -5.78
N LEU A 275 -12.43 12.23 -6.79
CA LEU A 275 -11.26 13.02 -7.15
C LEU A 275 -11.68 14.33 -7.81
N LYS A 276 -10.93 15.37 -7.50
CA LYS A 276 -11.06 16.67 -8.17
C LYS A 276 -10.79 16.50 -9.66
N GLN A 277 -11.55 17.24 -10.46
CA GLN A 277 -11.41 17.28 -11.91
C GLN A 277 -10.80 18.60 -12.33
N SER A 278 -10.29 18.66 -13.57
CA SER A 278 -9.81 19.91 -14.16
C SER A 278 -10.93 20.95 -14.20
N THR A 279 -10.61 22.16 -13.78
CA THR A 279 -11.45 23.35 -13.84
C THR A 279 -11.33 24.07 -15.19
N GLY A 280 -10.32 23.73 -15.99
CA GLY A 280 -9.96 24.42 -17.23
C GLY A 280 -9.11 25.67 -17.01
N ASN A 281 -8.92 26.12 -15.76
CA ASN A 281 -7.99 27.18 -15.41
C ASN A 281 -6.63 26.58 -15.04
N ALA A 282 -5.61 26.83 -15.85
CA ALA A 282 -4.29 26.24 -15.69
C ALA A 282 -3.64 26.54 -14.32
N VAL A 283 -3.87 27.73 -13.74
CA VAL A 283 -3.29 28.11 -12.43
C VAL A 283 -3.95 27.35 -11.29
N VAL A 284 -5.29 27.23 -11.33
CA VAL A 284 -6.08 26.49 -10.35
C VAL A 284 -5.83 24.98 -10.47
N ASP A 285 -5.73 24.48 -11.69
CA ASP A 285 -5.48 23.07 -11.95
C ASP A 285 -4.09 22.64 -11.48
N LEU A 286 -3.06 23.45 -11.72
CA LEU A 286 -1.71 23.20 -11.23
C LEU A 286 -1.67 23.19 -9.69
N ASP A 287 -2.27 24.20 -9.04
CA ASP A 287 -2.39 24.25 -7.57
C ASP A 287 -3.13 23.03 -7.02
N THR A 288 -4.23 22.64 -7.66
CA THR A 288 -5.01 21.46 -7.25
C THR A 288 -4.23 20.16 -7.41
N GLN A 289 -3.42 20.02 -8.46
CA GLN A 289 -2.53 18.88 -8.64
C GLN A 289 -1.45 18.80 -7.55
N MET A 290 -0.81 19.94 -7.21
CA MET A 290 0.18 19.98 -6.12
C MET A 290 -0.42 19.63 -4.74
N ARG A 291 -1.70 19.93 -4.54
CA ARG A 291 -2.46 19.59 -3.33
C ARG A 291 -3.00 18.18 -3.30
N THR A 292 -2.89 17.45 -4.41
CA THR A 292 -3.43 16.09 -4.49
C THR A 292 -2.63 15.18 -3.57
N TYR A 293 -3.34 14.47 -2.69
CA TYR A 293 -2.72 13.57 -1.74
C TYR A 293 -2.26 12.29 -2.45
N PHE A 294 -0.96 12.11 -2.61
CA PHE A 294 -0.35 10.91 -3.18
C PHE A 294 0.16 9.91 -2.11
N GLY A 295 0.02 10.25 -0.83
CA GLY A 295 0.55 9.44 0.27
C GLY A 295 0.03 8.00 0.28
N THR A 296 -1.24 7.76 -0.10
CA THR A 296 -1.80 6.40 -0.24
C THR A 296 -1.02 5.60 -1.28
N PHE A 297 -0.69 6.18 -2.44
CA PHE A 297 0.06 5.46 -3.46
C PHE A 297 1.45 5.06 -2.98
N TYR A 298 2.19 5.97 -2.31
CA TYR A 298 3.49 5.63 -1.70
C TYR A 298 3.38 4.54 -0.64
N HIS A 299 2.33 4.58 0.19
CA HIS A 299 2.05 3.58 1.22
C HIS A 299 1.83 2.20 0.59
N GLU A 300 0.92 2.08 -0.38
CA GLU A 300 0.65 0.80 -1.04
C GLU A 300 1.78 0.30 -1.94
N ALA A 301 2.54 1.22 -2.55
CA ALA A 301 3.76 0.88 -3.29
C ALA A 301 4.81 0.24 -2.37
N THR A 302 4.91 0.72 -1.13
CA THR A 302 5.81 0.15 -0.12
C THR A 302 5.34 -1.24 0.32
N HIS A 303 4.04 -1.43 0.50
CA HIS A 303 3.46 -2.76 0.78
C HIS A 303 3.76 -3.77 -0.33
N ASN A 304 3.61 -3.38 -1.61
CA ASN A 304 3.97 -4.26 -2.73
C ASN A 304 5.45 -4.67 -2.68
N LEU A 305 6.36 -3.71 -2.50
CA LEU A 305 7.80 -3.99 -2.41
C LEU A 305 8.13 -4.93 -1.23
N HIS A 306 7.51 -4.71 -0.07
CA HIS A 306 7.66 -5.56 1.10
C HIS A 306 7.17 -7.00 0.83
N GLN A 307 6.03 -7.16 0.17
CA GLN A 307 5.50 -8.49 -0.17
C GLN A 307 6.37 -9.23 -1.21
N ILE A 308 6.93 -8.52 -2.20
CA ILE A 308 7.89 -9.09 -3.16
C ILE A 308 9.18 -9.55 -2.46
N GLU A 309 9.66 -8.78 -1.49
CA GLU A 309 10.83 -9.18 -0.70
C GLU A 309 10.52 -10.44 0.13
N CYS A 310 9.35 -10.49 0.78
CA CYS A 310 8.93 -11.71 1.48
C CYS A 310 8.82 -12.91 0.54
N LEU A 311 8.24 -12.75 -0.65
CA LEU A 311 8.20 -13.82 -1.66
C LEU A 311 9.61 -14.32 -1.98
N SER A 312 10.54 -13.39 -2.23
CA SER A 312 11.94 -13.68 -2.54
C SER A 312 12.64 -14.46 -1.43
N LYS A 313 12.40 -14.11 -0.16
CA LYS A 313 13.04 -14.77 1.00
C LYS A 313 12.46 -16.13 1.34
N ARG A 314 11.21 -16.38 0.95
CA ARG A 314 10.49 -17.63 1.21
C ARG A 314 10.70 -18.66 0.10
N SER A 315 11.00 -18.21 -1.12
CA SER A 315 11.22 -19.12 -2.25
C SER A 315 12.28 -20.18 -1.94
N GLY A 316 12.00 -21.42 -2.36
CA GLY A 316 12.89 -22.58 -2.18
C GLY A 316 13.01 -23.11 -0.74
N LYS A 317 12.34 -22.50 0.25
CA LYS A 317 12.38 -22.95 1.65
C LYS A 317 11.18 -23.83 1.99
N ALA A 318 11.46 -25.06 2.41
CA ALA A 318 10.44 -25.99 2.91
C ALA A 318 10.14 -25.76 4.41
N GLY A 319 8.93 -26.12 4.85
CA GLY A 319 8.57 -26.14 6.27
C GLY A 319 8.30 -24.76 6.90
N LEU A 320 8.21 -23.70 6.11
CA LEU A 320 7.80 -22.39 6.59
C LEU A 320 6.30 -22.40 6.97
N PRO A 321 5.88 -21.59 7.96
CA PRO A 321 4.46 -21.40 8.26
C PRO A 321 3.69 -20.99 7.00
N LEU A 322 2.50 -21.56 6.79
CA LEU A 322 1.69 -21.31 5.58
C LEU A 322 1.25 -19.85 5.44
N GLN A 323 1.21 -19.09 6.53
CA GLN A 323 0.92 -17.66 6.54
C GLN A 323 2.15 -16.89 7.01
N ASN A 324 2.39 -15.73 6.41
CA ASN A 324 3.32 -14.76 6.96
C ASN A 324 2.85 -14.38 8.37
N HIS A 325 3.78 -14.14 9.30
CA HIS A 325 3.42 -13.51 10.55
C HIS A 325 3.05 -12.07 10.22
N ASP A 326 1.77 -11.76 10.16
CA ASP A 326 1.31 -10.38 9.94
C ASP A 326 1.54 -9.62 11.24
N ASP A 327 2.44 -8.64 11.21
CA ASP A 327 2.72 -7.74 12.30
C ASP A 327 2.15 -6.37 11.93
N PRO A 328 0.84 -6.09 12.15
CA PRO A 328 0.20 -4.88 11.65
C PRO A 328 0.99 -3.62 12.00
N TRP A 329 1.49 -3.54 13.24
CA TRP A 329 2.28 -2.41 13.72
C TRP A 329 3.52 -2.10 12.88
N PHE A 330 4.19 -3.13 12.39
CA PHE A 330 5.39 -3.00 11.59
C PHE A 330 5.02 -2.86 10.12
N VAL A 331 4.11 -3.68 9.60
CA VAL A 331 3.70 -3.66 8.19
C VAL A 331 3.11 -2.30 7.82
N GLU A 332 2.07 -1.85 8.52
CA GLU A 332 1.47 -0.53 8.27
C GLU A 332 2.34 0.61 8.76
N GLY A 333 3.06 0.41 9.87
CA GLY A 333 3.98 1.42 10.40
C GLY A 333 5.12 1.73 9.43
N PHE A 334 5.71 0.70 8.83
CA PHE A 334 6.76 0.81 7.85
C PHE A 334 6.28 1.50 6.58
N ALA A 335 5.13 1.08 6.03
CA ALA A 335 4.56 1.73 4.86
C ALA A 335 4.23 3.22 5.12
N ASN A 336 3.71 3.57 6.31
CA ASN A 336 3.49 4.97 6.71
C ASN A 336 4.79 5.75 6.88
N HIS A 337 5.80 5.15 7.52
CA HIS A 337 7.11 5.77 7.70
C HIS A 337 7.76 6.09 6.35
N VAL A 338 7.79 5.13 5.42
CA VAL A 338 8.31 5.34 4.07
C VAL A 338 7.51 6.41 3.33
N ALA A 339 6.17 6.32 3.33
CA ALA A 339 5.33 7.33 2.70
C ALA A 339 5.58 8.74 3.27
N SER A 340 5.84 8.85 4.57
CA SER A 340 6.14 10.12 5.25
C SER A 340 7.47 10.77 4.82
N THR A 341 8.43 9.98 4.32
CA THR A 341 9.70 10.47 3.79
C THR A 341 9.52 11.19 2.45
N PHE A 342 8.59 10.72 1.61
CA PHE A 342 8.30 11.31 0.29
C PHE A 342 7.13 12.29 0.31
N PHE A 343 6.27 12.22 1.32
CA PHE A 343 5.09 13.05 1.46
C PHE A 343 5.05 13.72 2.84
N PRO A 344 5.69 14.90 3.02
CA PRO A 344 5.86 15.53 4.33
C PRO A 344 4.55 15.75 5.11
N GLN A 345 3.45 16.05 4.43
CA GLN A 345 2.14 16.20 5.08
C GLN A 345 1.75 14.93 5.86
N LYS A 346 2.03 13.74 5.31
CA LYS A 346 1.79 12.46 6.00
C LYS A 346 2.60 12.35 7.29
N ARG A 347 3.84 12.85 7.29
CA ARG A 347 4.68 12.91 8.51
C ARG A 347 4.04 13.78 9.59
N ALA A 348 3.54 14.96 9.21
CA ALA A 348 2.84 15.84 10.14
C ALA A 348 1.59 15.18 10.74
N GLU A 349 0.79 14.51 9.90
CA GLU A 349 -0.42 13.78 10.32
C GLU A 349 -0.08 12.68 11.33
N ILE A 350 0.94 11.86 11.06
CA ILE A 350 1.42 10.80 11.97
C ILE A 350 1.77 11.37 13.34
N TYR A 351 2.58 12.43 13.37
CA TYR A 351 3.03 13.06 14.61
C TYR A 351 1.86 13.62 15.42
N GLU A 352 0.94 14.35 14.79
CA GLU A 352 -0.19 14.95 15.51
C GLU A 352 -1.20 13.92 15.99
N GLN A 353 -1.47 12.89 15.18
CA GLN A 353 -2.33 11.79 15.58
C GLN A 353 -1.74 11.03 16.77
N LEU A 354 -0.44 10.73 16.75
CA LEU A 354 0.23 10.07 17.87
C LEU A 354 0.22 10.95 19.12
N ALA A 355 0.54 12.24 19.00
CA ALA A 355 0.48 13.18 20.13
C ALA A 355 -0.92 13.25 20.75
N LYS A 356 -1.97 13.31 19.91
CA LYS A 356 -3.37 13.27 20.37
C LYS A 356 -3.70 11.97 21.09
N LYS A 357 -3.23 10.82 20.60
CA LYS A 357 -3.45 9.52 21.26
C LYS A 357 -2.76 9.44 22.61
N ILE A 358 -1.54 9.96 22.71
CA ILE A 358 -0.78 10.01 23.98
C ILE A 358 -1.51 10.89 25.00
N THR A 359 -1.89 12.12 24.63
CA THR A 359 -2.55 13.06 25.55
C THR A 359 -3.94 12.58 25.98
N THR A 360 -4.62 11.80 25.14
CA THR A 360 -5.94 11.20 25.46
C THR A 360 -5.85 9.81 26.10
N GLY A 361 -4.65 9.30 26.38
CA GLY A 361 -4.45 7.99 27.02
C GLY A 361 -4.89 6.80 26.15
N LYS A 362 -4.94 6.97 24.82
CA LYS A 362 -5.37 5.95 23.84
C LYS A 362 -4.23 5.12 23.26
N ILE A 363 -3.01 5.24 23.79
CA ILE A 363 -1.91 4.35 23.42
C ILE A 363 -1.88 3.11 24.32
N PRO A 364 -1.50 1.92 23.80
CA PRO A 364 -1.28 0.73 24.60
C PRO A 364 -0.26 0.96 25.73
N ARG A 365 -0.39 0.25 26.86
CA ARG A 365 0.54 0.43 27.99
C ARG A 365 1.90 -0.21 27.76
N ASP A 366 1.93 -1.24 26.93
CA ASP A 366 3.12 -2.03 26.63
C ASP A 366 3.04 -2.60 25.20
N PHE A 367 4.13 -3.25 24.78
CA PHE A 367 4.24 -3.85 23.46
C PHE A 367 3.21 -4.96 23.23
N ASP A 368 2.82 -5.73 24.25
CA ASP A 368 1.86 -6.83 24.08
C ASP A 368 0.45 -6.35 23.80
N GLN A 369 0.03 -5.31 24.51
CA GLN A 369 -1.24 -4.67 24.25
C GLN A 369 -1.26 -4.03 22.86
N MET A 370 -0.11 -3.55 22.38
CA MET A 370 0.01 -3.04 21.02
C MET A 370 -0.18 -4.15 19.98
N ILE A 371 0.48 -5.31 20.14
CA ILE A 371 0.28 -6.45 19.24
C ILE A 371 -1.17 -6.93 19.26
N LYS A 372 -1.77 -7.06 20.45
CA LYS A 372 -3.18 -7.46 20.61
C LYS A 372 -4.19 -6.44 20.05
N ALA A 373 -3.80 -5.19 19.92
CA ALA A 373 -4.67 -4.15 19.38
C ALA A 373 -4.83 -4.27 17.86
N GLU A 374 -3.91 -4.93 17.16
CA GLU A 374 -3.89 -5.08 15.70
C GLU A 374 -4.16 -3.73 15.00
N TYR A 375 -5.25 -3.60 14.25
CA TYR A 375 -5.65 -2.40 13.51
C TYR A 375 -6.50 -1.40 14.33
N SER A 376 -6.75 -1.68 15.62
CA SER A 376 -7.61 -0.87 16.48
C SER A 376 -7.13 0.57 16.57
N ASP A 377 -8.08 1.50 16.52
CA ASP A 377 -7.82 2.95 16.54
C ASP A 377 -6.80 3.43 15.50
N LEU A 378 -6.48 2.66 14.45
CA LEU A 378 -5.40 2.97 13.51
C LEU A 378 -4.02 3.12 14.19
N LEU A 379 -3.80 2.41 15.30
CA LEU A 379 -2.52 2.44 16.05
C LEU A 379 -1.29 2.12 15.17
N PRO A 380 -1.33 1.13 14.26
CA PRO A 380 -0.21 0.84 13.37
C PRO A 380 0.22 2.04 12.50
N TYR A 381 -0.75 2.82 12.03
CA TYR A 381 -0.54 3.94 11.12
C TYR A 381 0.12 5.16 11.78
N SER A 382 -0.03 5.32 13.10
CA SER A 382 0.57 6.44 13.85
C SER A 382 1.68 5.99 14.81
N LEU A 383 1.36 5.10 15.75
CA LEU A 383 2.32 4.62 16.75
C LEU A 383 3.28 3.63 16.12
N GLY A 384 2.79 2.70 15.28
CA GLY A 384 3.64 1.78 14.52
C GLY A 384 4.62 2.54 13.62
N ALA A 385 4.15 3.56 12.90
CA ALA A 385 4.99 4.41 12.07
C ALA A 385 6.13 5.07 12.86
N TYR A 386 5.83 5.62 14.04
CA TYR A 386 6.87 6.20 14.88
C TYR A 386 7.80 5.15 15.50
N LEU A 387 7.30 3.95 15.84
CA LEU A 387 8.16 2.85 16.31
C LEU A 387 9.15 2.43 15.22
N VAL A 388 8.72 2.38 13.96
CA VAL A 388 9.61 2.11 12.83
C VAL A 388 10.59 3.26 12.60
N GLU A 389 10.14 4.52 12.65
CA GLU A 389 11.02 5.69 12.55
C GLU A 389 12.09 5.68 13.66
N TYR A 390 11.69 5.39 14.91
CA TYR A 390 12.60 5.25 16.04
C TYR A 390 13.58 4.10 15.82
N MET A 391 13.11 2.96 15.33
CA MET A 391 13.97 1.81 15.03
C MET A 391 15.02 2.17 13.97
N HIS A 392 14.60 2.80 12.87
CA HIS A 392 15.48 3.22 11.78
C HIS A 392 16.52 4.24 12.25
N ARG A 393 16.11 5.23 13.06
CA ARG A 393 16.98 6.29 13.56
C ARG A 393 18.01 5.81 14.59
N GLU A 394 17.59 4.99 15.55
CA GLU A 394 18.45 4.58 16.67
C GLU A 394 19.30 3.34 16.37
N TYR A 395 18.80 2.43 15.53
CA TYR A 395 19.45 1.14 15.24
C TYR A 395 19.90 0.99 13.79
N GLY A 396 19.61 1.98 12.95
CA GLY A 396 20.03 2.01 11.55
C GLY A 396 19.12 1.19 10.62
N LYS A 397 19.44 1.28 9.34
CA LYS A 397 18.71 0.59 8.26
C LYS A 397 18.79 -0.93 8.34
N GLU A 398 19.90 -1.46 8.83
CA GLU A 398 20.13 -2.90 8.96
C GLU A 398 19.09 -3.53 9.91
N ALA A 399 18.64 -2.79 10.93
CA ALA A 399 17.60 -3.27 11.85
C ALA A 399 16.25 -3.45 11.14
N ILE A 400 15.85 -2.51 10.29
CA ILE A 400 14.61 -2.60 9.50
C ILE A 400 14.70 -3.75 8.49
N GLN A 401 15.80 -3.83 7.74
CA GLN A 401 16.05 -4.90 6.76
C GLN A 401 15.99 -6.28 7.41
N ASN A 402 16.67 -6.45 8.55
CA ASN A 402 16.66 -7.70 9.29
C ASN A 402 15.29 -8.00 9.89
N TYR A 403 14.54 -6.99 10.34
CA TYR A 403 13.18 -7.19 10.82
C TYR A 403 12.32 -7.81 9.72
N ILE A 404 12.31 -7.20 8.54
CA ILE A 404 11.59 -7.68 7.35
C ILE A 404 12.02 -9.12 7.02
N HIS A 405 13.32 -9.38 6.90
CA HIS A 405 13.81 -10.71 6.54
C HIS A 405 13.38 -11.82 7.51
N LEU A 406 13.44 -11.54 8.82
CA LEU A 406 13.12 -12.50 9.87
C LEU A 406 11.60 -12.72 9.99
N SER A 407 10.80 -11.66 9.87
CA SER A 407 9.34 -11.77 9.90
C SER A 407 8.79 -12.48 8.65
N CYS A 408 9.37 -12.25 7.46
CA CYS A 408 8.97 -12.93 6.22
C CYS A 408 9.11 -14.47 6.32
N VAL A 409 10.08 -14.99 7.09
CA VAL A 409 10.25 -16.43 7.32
C VAL A 409 9.48 -16.95 8.54
N GLY A 410 8.64 -16.11 9.17
CA GLY A 410 7.74 -16.48 10.25
C GLY A 410 8.37 -16.48 11.65
N LYS A 411 9.46 -15.74 11.87
CA LYS A 411 10.03 -15.60 13.21
C LYS A 411 9.09 -14.74 14.10
N PRO A 412 8.85 -15.11 15.37
CA PRO A 412 7.94 -14.36 16.23
C PRO A 412 8.38 -12.92 16.49
N THR A 413 7.45 -11.97 16.43
CA THR A 413 7.64 -10.52 16.56
C THR A 413 8.62 -10.12 17.68
N ARG A 414 8.43 -10.64 18.90
CA ARG A 414 9.27 -10.28 20.06
C ARG A 414 10.72 -10.70 19.90
N GLU A 415 10.94 -11.87 19.33
CA GLU A 415 12.28 -12.38 19.07
C GLU A 415 12.96 -11.56 17.99
N VAL A 416 12.21 -11.16 16.96
CA VAL A 416 12.72 -10.27 15.92
C VAL A 416 13.13 -8.91 16.52
N VAL A 417 12.26 -8.26 17.30
CA VAL A 417 12.59 -6.98 17.96
C VAL A 417 13.85 -7.12 18.81
N LYS A 418 13.96 -8.18 19.61
CA LYS A 418 15.15 -8.42 20.44
C LYS A 418 16.41 -8.63 19.63
N GLU A 419 16.33 -9.35 18.52
CA GLU A 419 17.48 -9.62 17.66
C GLU A 419 17.97 -8.36 16.95
N VAL A 420 17.05 -7.54 16.43
CA VAL A 420 17.43 -6.36 15.63
C VAL A 420 17.77 -5.13 16.49
N THR A 421 17.27 -5.06 17.73
CA THR A 421 17.51 -3.91 18.63
C THR A 421 18.43 -4.23 19.81
N GLY A 422 18.67 -5.51 20.11
CA GLY A 422 19.34 -5.95 21.34
C GLY A 422 18.54 -5.71 22.62
N LYS A 423 17.29 -5.23 22.54
CA LYS A 423 16.43 -4.92 23.69
C LYS A 423 15.18 -5.79 23.72
N GLU A 424 14.68 -6.07 24.92
CA GLU A 424 13.35 -6.65 25.08
C GLU A 424 12.27 -5.74 24.47
N ALA A 425 11.27 -6.32 23.80
CA ALA A 425 10.28 -5.56 23.04
C ALA A 425 9.51 -4.53 23.87
N SER A 426 9.21 -4.84 25.14
CA SER A 426 8.60 -3.88 26.07
C SER A 426 9.49 -2.68 26.38
N ARG A 427 10.82 -2.88 26.42
CA ARG A 427 11.77 -1.79 26.64
C ARG A 427 11.93 -0.93 25.40
N PHE A 428 12.02 -1.54 24.21
CA PHE A 428 12.00 -0.84 22.93
C PHE A 428 10.77 0.06 22.82
N TYR A 429 9.58 -0.48 23.11
CA TYR A 429 8.33 0.27 23.10
C TYR A 429 8.36 1.48 24.05
N SER A 430 8.74 1.27 25.31
CA SER A 430 8.77 2.36 26.30
C SER A 430 9.79 3.45 25.94
N ASP A 431 10.96 3.05 25.41
CA ASP A 431 12.00 4.00 25.00
C ASP A 431 11.51 4.86 23.82
N ALA A 432 10.86 4.26 22.82
CA ALA A 432 10.31 4.98 21.67
C ALA A 432 9.19 5.96 22.07
N VAL A 433 8.27 5.56 22.96
CA VAL A 433 7.20 6.44 23.46
C VAL A 433 7.77 7.62 24.26
N ALA A 434 8.76 7.36 25.12
CA ALA A 434 9.43 8.41 25.88
C ALA A 434 10.19 9.39 24.96
N ASP A 435 10.86 8.86 23.93
CA ASP A 435 11.53 9.65 22.91
C ASP A 435 10.55 10.56 22.14
N PHE A 436 9.40 10.04 21.71
CA PHE A 436 8.38 10.84 21.04
C PHE A 436 7.93 12.04 21.88
N GLN A 437 7.73 11.83 23.18
CA GLN A 437 7.30 12.90 24.11
C GLN A 437 8.33 14.04 24.19
N VAL A 438 9.61 13.76 23.93
CA VAL A 438 10.68 14.77 23.86
C VAL A 438 10.76 15.42 22.47
N ILE A 439 10.60 14.64 21.40
CA ILE A 439 10.77 15.09 20.02
C ILE A 439 9.58 15.90 19.51
N TYR A 440 8.35 15.50 19.83
CA TYR A 440 7.15 16.17 19.32
C TYR A 440 7.09 17.68 19.66
N PRO A 441 7.33 18.12 20.92
CA PRO A 441 7.35 19.54 21.25
C PRO A 441 8.42 20.34 20.48
N LYS A 442 9.59 19.74 20.23
CA LYS A 442 10.69 20.35 19.45
C LYS A 442 10.39 20.43 17.96
N SER A 443 9.50 19.56 17.48
CA SER A 443 9.17 19.43 16.06
C SER A 443 8.03 20.36 15.61
N LYS A 444 7.38 21.11 16.51
CA LYS A 444 6.21 21.96 16.18
C LYS A 444 6.42 22.89 14.98
N LYS A 445 7.57 23.59 14.92
CA LYS A 445 7.90 24.46 13.79
C LYS A 445 8.04 23.68 12.49
N GLN A 446 8.65 22.51 12.55
CA GLN A 446 8.85 21.64 11.39
C GLN A 446 7.54 21.01 10.92
N ILE A 447 6.63 20.67 11.84
CA ILE A 447 5.28 20.16 11.53
C ILE A 447 4.51 21.17 10.66
N ASN A 448 4.57 22.47 10.98
CA ASN A 448 3.95 23.50 10.13
C ASN A 448 4.55 23.51 8.70
N LEU A 449 5.87 23.38 8.57
CA LEU A 449 6.52 23.31 7.25
C LEU A 449 6.11 22.05 6.49
N TRP A 450 6.01 20.90 7.16
CA TRP A 450 5.57 19.66 6.56
C TRP A 450 4.11 19.73 6.08
N LYS A 451 3.24 20.38 6.85
CA LYS A 451 1.82 20.57 6.49
C LYS A 451 1.59 21.52 5.33
N PHE A 452 2.26 22.67 5.34
CA PHE A 452 1.89 23.77 4.47
C PHE A 452 2.97 24.12 3.44
N GLY A 453 4.21 23.67 3.62
CA GLY A 453 5.34 24.12 2.80
C GLY A 453 5.30 23.65 1.34
N HIS A 454 4.46 22.67 1.01
CA HIS A 454 4.22 22.20 -0.36
C HIS A 454 3.07 22.96 -1.05
N LEU A 455 2.29 23.75 -0.31
CA LEU A 455 1.17 24.49 -0.85
C LEU A 455 1.65 25.70 -1.65
N THR A 456 0.80 26.14 -2.58
CA THR A 456 1.03 27.37 -3.34
C THR A 456 1.24 28.56 -2.42
N LYS A 457 2.22 29.39 -2.77
CA LYS A 457 2.53 30.62 -2.04
C LYS A 457 1.60 31.74 -2.44
N ILE A 458 0.93 32.35 -1.46
CA ILE A 458 0.21 33.61 -1.64
C ILE A 458 1.14 34.75 -1.27
N ASN A 459 1.21 35.76 -2.14
CA ASN A 459 2.03 36.93 -1.92
C ASN A 459 1.16 38.12 -1.48
N PRO A 460 1.65 38.96 -0.56
CA PRO A 460 1.06 40.27 -0.34
C PRO A 460 1.26 41.15 -1.58
N VAL A 461 0.29 42.02 -1.85
CA VAL A 461 0.38 43.06 -2.89
C VAL A 461 1.52 44.03 -2.60
N ASN A 462 1.81 44.28 -1.32
CA ASN A 462 2.93 45.11 -0.88
C ASN A 462 3.97 44.30 -0.06
N PRO A 463 4.90 43.60 -0.74
CA PRO A 463 5.83 42.69 -0.07
C PRO A 463 6.79 43.40 0.89
N LYS A 464 7.15 44.67 0.64
CA LYS A 464 8.08 45.42 1.50
C LYS A 464 7.45 45.76 2.85
N GLU A 465 6.19 46.20 2.87
CA GLU A 465 5.48 46.52 4.11
C GLU A 465 5.17 45.25 4.90
N PHE A 466 4.79 44.18 4.22
CA PHE A 466 4.59 42.89 4.85
C PHE A 466 5.88 42.33 5.47
N GLU A 467 7.00 42.36 4.76
CA GLU A 467 8.30 41.91 5.29
C GLU A 467 8.75 42.77 6.48
N ARG A 468 8.49 44.08 6.46
CA ARG A 468 8.73 44.96 7.61
C ARG A 468 7.88 44.53 8.80
N PHE A 469 6.58 44.30 8.61
CA PHE A 469 5.71 43.76 9.66
C PHE A 469 6.26 42.44 10.22
N GLN A 470 6.74 41.52 9.37
CA GLN A 470 7.29 40.26 9.85
C GLN A 470 8.55 40.44 10.69
N LYS A 471 9.45 41.37 10.33
CA LYS A 471 10.70 41.61 11.05
C LYS A 471 10.50 42.36 12.36
N THR A 472 9.67 43.41 12.36
CA THR A 472 9.57 44.31 13.51
C THR A 472 8.32 44.09 14.35
N ARG A 473 7.31 43.40 13.79
CA ARG A 473 5.93 43.36 14.29
C ARG A 473 5.34 44.76 14.49
N ILE A 474 4.08 44.83 14.91
CA ILE A 474 3.44 46.10 15.29
C ILE A 474 3.90 46.46 16.71
N LYS A 475 4.37 47.70 16.87
CA LYS A 475 4.64 48.27 18.18
C LYS A 475 3.31 48.60 18.86
N LEU A 476 2.95 47.80 19.86
CA LEU A 476 1.73 48.02 20.64
C LEU A 476 1.97 49.09 21.72
N PRO A 477 1.02 50.04 21.92
CA PRO A 477 1.11 51.01 23.00
C PRO A 477 0.83 50.34 24.36
N SER A 478 1.13 51.02 25.48
CA SER A 478 0.80 50.48 26.81
C SER A 478 -0.64 50.78 27.23
N SER A 479 -1.33 51.68 26.53
CA SER A 479 -2.74 52.02 26.72
C SER A 479 -3.31 52.64 25.43
N VAL A 480 -4.60 52.46 25.17
CA VAL A 480 -5.29 53.10 24.04
C VAL A 480 -5.22 54.63 24.09
N LEU A 481 -5.11 55.22 25.29
CA LEU A 481 -5.00 56.68 25.48
C LEU A 481 -3.71 57.27 24.90
N GLN A 482 -2.70 56.44 24.62
CA GLN A 482 -1.44 56.88 24.00
C GLN A 482 -1.58 57.05 22.49
N VAL A 483 -2.60 56.48 21.86
CA VAL A 483 -2.84 56.60 20.42
C VAL A 483 -3.55 57.93 20.17
N LYS A 484 -2.88 58.90 19.57
CA LYS A 484 -3.39 60.28 19.42
C LYS A 484 -3.95 60.58 18.04
N SER A 485 -3.54 59.87 17.00
CA SER A 485 -4.02 60.06 15.64
C SER A 485 -4.42 58.74 14.97
N ILE A 486 -5.19 58.84 13.89
CA ILE A 486 -5.52 57.71 13.01
C ILE A 486 -4.29 57.14 12.29
N THR A 487 -3.26 57.97 12.07
CA THR A 487 -2.01 57.58 11.41
C THR A 487 -1.09 56.75 12.31
N GLU A 488 -1.28 56.81 13.63
CA GLU A 488 -0.63 55.93 14.60
C GLU A 488 -1.22 54.52 14.63
N VAL A 489 -2.43 54.33 14.08
CA VAL A 489 -3.03 53.01 13.90
C VAL A 489 -2.57 52.43 12.55
N PRO A 490 -1.90 51.26 12.53
CA PRO A 490 -1.40 50.64 11.32
C PRO A 490 -2.47 50.51 10.23
N ASP A 491 -2.08 50.76 8.99
CA ASP A 491 -2.92 50.47 7.82
C ASP A 491 -2.83 48.97 7.50
N LEU A 492 -3.85 48.22 7.93
CA LEU A 492 -3.88 46.78 7.75
C LEU A 492 -4.07 46.39 6.27
N LYS A 493 -4.71 47.23 5.45
CA LYS A 493 -4.86 46.97 4.03
C LYS A 493 -3.51 47.05 3.34
N GLN A 494 -2.78 48.14 3.57
CA GLN A 494 -1.45 48.35 2.99
C GLN A 494 -0.47 47.23 3.32
N ILE A 495 -0.57 46.65 4.52
CA ILE A 495 0.33 45.58 4.96
C ILE A 495 -0.13 44.22 4.41
N PHE A 496 -1.41 43.86 4.57
CA PHE A 496 -1.89 42.47 4.44
C PHE A 496 -2.76 42.18 3.21
N GLU A 497 -2.98 43.15 2.33
CA GLU A 497 -3.65 42.89 1.06
C GLU A 497 -2.89 41.82 0.26
N ALA A 498 -3.59 40.78 -0.18
CA ALA A 498 -3.01 39.59 -0.80
C ALA A 498 -3.42 39.48 -2.28
N ASP A 499 -2.52 39.00 -3.13
CA ASP A 499 -2.85 38.67 -4.52
C ASP A 499 -3.52 37.30 -4.58
N ILE A 500 -4.86 37.32 -4.55
CA ILE A 500 -5.71 36.12 -4.63
C ILE A 500 -6.50 36.04 -5.94
N SER A 501 -6.20 36.91 -6.90
CA SER A 501 -6.98 37.12 -8.12
C SER A 501 -7.23 35.83 -8.92
N SER A 502 -6.23 34.92 -8.94
CA SER A 502 -6.31 33.64 -9.65
C SER A 502 -7.07 32.54 -8.90
N TYR A 503 -7.40 32.73 -7.62
CA TYR A 503 -7.95 31.69 -6.74
C TYR A 503 -9.32 32.06 -6.13
N ALA A 504 -9.60 33.35 -5.98
CA ALA A 504 -10.87 33.83 -5.42
C ALA A 504 -12.06 33.32 -6.24
N GLY A 505 -13.09 32.78 -5.57
CA GLY A 505 -14.25 32.16 -6.22
C GLY A 505 -14.03 30.71 -6.69
N GLU A 506 -12.78 30.33 -6.97
CA GLU A 506 -12.42 29.03 -7.54
C GLU A 506 -12.01 28.01 -6.48
N VAL A 507 -11.20 28.42 -5.50
CA VAL A 507 -10.60 27.53 -4.49
C VAL A 507 -10.87 28.06 -3.08
N GLU A 508 -11.10 27.13 -2.16
CA GLU A 508 -11.14 27.38 -0.72
C GLU A 508 -10.13 26.45 -0.03
N GLY A 509 -9.37 26.99 0.93
CA GLY A 509 -8.43 26.20 1.72
C GLY A 509 -7.17 26.94 2.14
N ASP A 510 -6.26 26.18 2.75
CA ASP A 510 -4.96 26.68 3.21
C ASP A 510 -4.02 26.98 2.05
N PHE A 511 -3.16 27.98 2.19
CA PHE A 511 -2.04 28.29 1.30
C PHE A 511 -0.81 28.56 2.16
N PHE A 512 0.37 28.57 1.52
CA PHE A 512 1.59 28.94 2.20
C PHE A 512 1.81 30.45 2.14
N GLY A 513 2.07 31.07 3.28
CA GLY A 513 2.44 32.48 3.35
C GLY A 513 3.95 32.71 3.22
N LEU A 514 4.35 33.97 3.10
CA LEU A 514 5.78 34.33 3.13
C LEU A 514 6.40 34.02 4.50
N ASN A 515 7.65 33.57 4.49
CA ASN A 515 8.45 33.29 5.69
C ASN A 515 7.81 32.32 6.71
N GLY A 516 6.93 31.42 6.27
CA GLY A 516 6.36 30.37 7.11
C GLY A 516 5.03 30.72 7.78
N GLU A 517 4.43 31.88 7.43
CA GLU A 517 3.06 32.20 7.83
C GLU A 517 2.05 31.29 7.13
N ARG A 518 0.88 31.16 7.75
CA ARG A 518 -0.24 30.40 7.22
C ARG A 518 -1.24 31.37 6.59
N PHE A 519 -1.84 30.94 5.50
CA PHE A 519 -2.87 31.69 4.79
C PHE A 519 -4.08 30.79 4.58
N TYR A 520 -5.29 31.30 4.75
CA TYR A 520 -6.50 30.56 4.41
C TYR A 520 -7.42 31.43 3.57
N LEU A 521 -7.84 30.94 2.41
CA LEU A 521 -8.77 31.59 1.49
C LEU A 521 -10.14 30.94 1.61
N TRP A 522 -11.18 31.75 1.83
CA TRP A 522 -12.57 31.32 1.67
C TRP A 522 -13.04 31.53 0.24
N LYS A 523 -13.99 30.71 -0.22
CA LYS A 523 -14.51 30.77 -1.60
C LYS A 523 -15.07 32.15 -1.98
N GLN A 524 -15.59 32.88 -1.00
CA GLN A 524 -16.16 34.23 -1.15
C GLN A 524 -15.10 35.33 -1.35
N GLY A 525 -13.81 35.02 -1.29
CA GLY A 525 -12.71 36.00 -1.44
C GLY A 525 -12.24 36.65 -0.13
N ASN A 526 -12.89 36.35 0.99
CA ASN A 526 -12.33 36.65 2.31
C ASN A 526 -11.12 35.75 2.57
N TYR A 527 -10.16 36.22 3.37
CA TYR A 527 -9.00 35.39 3.72
C TYR A 527 -8.42 35.77 5.08
N LYS A 528 -7.52 34.93 5.59
CA LYS A 528 -6.75 35.23 6.81
C LYS A 528 -5.27 34.94 6.66
N TRP A 529 -4.46 35.78 7.30
CA TRP A 529 -3.03 35.57 7.56
C TRP A 529 -2.85 35.23 9.03
N TYR A 530 -2.04 34.23 9.37
CA TYR A 530 -1.84 33.86 10.77
C TYR A 530 -0.53 33.09 11.01
N ASP A 531 0.06 33.32 12.17
CA ASP A 531 1.11 32.49 12.75
C ASP A 531 0.74 32.11 14.20
N ASP A 532 1.71 31.79 15.04
CA ASP A 532 1.45 31.42 16.43
C ASP A 532 1.26 32.67 17.34
N ASP A 533 1.61 33.86 16.85
CA ASP A 533 1.57 35.13 17.59
C ASP A 533 0.40 36.04 17.19
N TYR A 534 -0.08 35.95 15.94
CA TYR A 534 -1.17 36.80 15.43
C TYR A 534 -2.14 36.07 14.49
N GLU A 535 -3.34 36.62 14.39
CA GLU A 535 -4.35 36.27 13.38
C GLU A 535 -4.92 37.54 12.77
N LEU A 536 -4.94 37.63 11.44
CA LEU A 536 -5.57 38.72 10.70
C LEU A 536 -6.65 38.15 9.79
N PHE A 537 -7.88 38.62 9.96
CA PHE A 537 -8.99 38.36 9.05
C PHE A 537 -9.17 39.55 8.10
N PHE A 538 -9.27 39.28 6.81
CA PHE A 538 -9.40 40.28 5.76
C PHE A 538 -10.72 40.07 5.02
N ASN A 539 -11.65 41.00 5.20
CA ASN A 539 -12.85 41.13 4.38
C ASN A 539 -12.77 42.45 3.61
N PRO A 540 -12.56 42.42 2.28
CA PRO A 540 -12.32 43.63 1.49
C PRO A 540 -13.51 44.60 1.48
N GLU A 541 -14.73 44.11 1.70
CA GLU A 541 -15.96 44.91 1.62
C GLU A 541 -16.34 45.56 2.96
N ASN A 542 -15.91 44.98 4.08
CA ASN A 542 -16.35 45.40 5.41
C ASN A 542 -15.20 45.88 6.28
N SER A 543 -14.36 44.95 6.75
CA SER A 543 -13.29 45.26 7.69
C SER A 543 -12.15 44.26 7.67
N ILE A 544 -10.99 44.75 8.09
CA ILE A 544 -9.79 43.98 8.33
C ILE A 544 -9.54 44.00 9.84
N ILE A 545 -9.41 42.82 10.44
CA ILE A 545 -9.28 42.65 11.89
C ILE A 545 -7.97 41.93 12.18
N LEU A 546 -7.05 42.59 12.88
CA LEU A 546 -5.82 41.99 13.39
C LEU A 546 -5.94 41.72 14.89
N ARG A 547 -5.63 40.50 15.31
CA ARG A 547 -5.45 40.10 16.70
C ARG A 547 -3.99 39.78 16.94
N TYR A 548 -3.35 40.48 17.87
CA TYR A 548 -1.93 40.31 18.20
C TYR A 548 -1.68 40.60 19.68
N LYS A 549 -1.12 39.63 20.42
CA LYS A 549 -0.84 39.77 21.88
C LYS A 549 -2.02 40.31 22.70
N SER A 550 -3.22 39.78 22.44
CA SER A 550 -4.49 40.19 23.07
C SER A 550 -4.98 41.61 22.75
N TRP A 551 -4.30 42.32 21.84
CA TRP A 551 -4.83 43.54 21.22
C TRP A 551 -5.64 43.19 19.98
N GLU A 552 -6.66 43.99 19.70
CA GLU A 552 -7.43 43.93 18.45
C GLU A 552 -7.33 45.27 17.71
N ILE A 553 -6.99 45.25 16.42
CA ILE A 553 -6.97 46.42 15.55
C ILE A 553 -7.96 46.16 14.42
N ILE A 554 -8.86 47.11 14.17
CA ILE A 554 -9.88 47.03 13.13
C ILE A 554 -9.69 48.20 12.17
N ASN A 555 -9.67 47.92 10.87
CA ASN A 555 -9.70 48.92 9.80
C ASN A 555 -10.95 48.63 8.96
N TRP A 556 -11.88 49.59 8.86
CA TRP A 556 -13.08 49.45 8.04
C TRP A 556 -12.84 49.98 6.62
N SER A 557 -13.63 49.49 5.67
CA SER A 557 -13.56 49.89 4.25
C SER A 557 -13.81 51.38 4.01
N ASN A 558 -14.52 52.05 4.93
CA ASN A 558 -14.77 53.49 4.89
C ASN A 558 -13.60 54.35 5.44
N GLY A 559 -12.48 53.75 5.85
CA GLY A 559 -11.31 54.44 6.40
C GLY A 559 -11.30 54.62 7.93
N GLN A 560 -12.38 54.25 8.63
CA GLN A 560 -12.42 54.25 10.09
C GLN A 560 -11.41 53.24 10.65
N LYS A 561 -10.81 53.55 11.81
CA LYS A 561 -9.91 52.64 12.53
C LYS A 561 -10.29 52.53 14.01
N LYS A 562 -10.10 51.34 14.59
CA LYS A 562 -10.26 51.08 16.03
C LYS A 562 -9.09 50.25 16.54
N ILE A 563 -8.66 50.54 17.76
CA ILE A 563 -7.70 49.72 18.51
C ILE A 563 -8.28 49.41 19.88
N VAL A 564 -8.18 48.15 20.30
CA VAL A 564 -8.72 47.61 21.55
C VAL A 564 -7.58 46.99 22.35
N ALA A 565 -7.44 47.43 23.60
CA ALA A 565 -6.46 46.90 24.54
C ALA A 565 -6.97 45.61 25.23
N PRO A 566 -6.07 44.84 25.87
CA PRO A 566 -6.44 43.61 26.57
C PRO A 566 -7.44 43.81 27.73
N ASP A 567 -7.50 45.02 28.31
CA ASP A 567 -8.45 45.38 29.35
C ASP A 567 -9.86 45.71 28.81
N GLY A 568 -10.02 45.72 27.48
CA GLY A 568 -11.26 46.02 26.77
C GLY A 568 -11.47 47.51 26.47
N THR A 569 -10.60 48.40 26.92
CA THR A 569 -10.64 49.82 26.50
C THR A 569 -10.33 49.95 25.02
N SER A 570 -10.91 50.95 24.36
CA SER A 570 -10.70 51.15 22.92
C SER A 570 -10.56 52.63 22.53
N ALA A 571 -9.82 52.88 21.46
CA ALA A 571 -9.80 54.15 20.75
C ALA A 571 -10.41 53.95 19.36
N VAL A 572 -11.33 54.82 18.97
CA VAL A 572 -11.99 54.82 17.66
C VAL A 572 -11.67 56.13 16.95
N PHE A 573 -11.27 56.03 15.69
CA PHE A 573 -10.94 57.15 14.82
C PHE A 573 -11.82 57.07 13.57
N TRP A 574 -12.72 58.04 13.38
CA TRP A 574 -13.59 58.12 12.20
C TRP A 574 -12.89 58.79 11.02
N ASN A 575 -11.98 59.73 11.30
CA ASN A 575 -11.12 60.43 10.35
C ASN A 575 -9.96 61.09 11.13
N GLU A 576 -9.19 61.97 10.49
CA GLU A 576 -8.07 62.68 11.14
C GLU A 576 -8.51 63.61 12.28
N GLU A 577 -9.73 64.15 12.21
CA GLU A 577 -10.24 65.16 13.14
C GLU A 577 -11.10 64.55 14.27
N GLN A 578 -11.75 63.42 14.00
CA GLN A 578 -12.74 62.81 14.89
C GLN A 578 -12.24 61.52 15.52
N LYS A 579 -12.14 61.53 16.86
CA LYS A 579 -11.77 60.36 17.68
C LYS A 579 -12.51 60.32 19.00
N ALA A 580 -12.66 59.12 19.56
CA ALA A 580 -13.20 58.90 20.90
C ALA A 580 -12.52 57.72 21.59
N TYR A 581 -12.54 57.73 22.91
CA TYR A 581 -12.04 56.66 23.76
C TYR A 581 -13.20 56.05 24.54
N TYR A 582 -13.20 54.73 24.67
CA TYR A 582 -14.26 53.98 25.32
C TYR A 582 -13.72 53.00 26.35
N ALA A 583 -14.44 52.87 27.45
CA ALA A 583 -14.25 51.81 28.44
C ALA A 583 -14.77 50.48 27.89
N LYS A 584 -14.47 49.38 28.61
CA LYS A 584 -14.88 48.02 28.23
C LYS A 584 -16.39 47.86 28.05
N ASP A 585 -17.19 48.61 28.81
CA ASP A 585 -18.66 48.60 28.74
C ASP A 585 -19.23 49.50 27.63
N GLY A 586 -18.38 50.17 26.86
CA GLY A 586 -18.78 51.08 25.78
C GLY A 586 -19.08 52.51 26.22
N SER A 587 -18.91 52.84 27.51
CA SER A 587 -19.02 54.23 27.98
C SER A 587 -17.81 55.07 27.55
N PRO A 588 -17.96 56.38 27.28
CA PRO A 588 -16.83 57.26 26.98
C PRO A 588 -15.85 57.37 28.16
N LEU A 589 -14.55 57.44 27.86
CA LEU A 589 -13.46 57.68 28.83
C LEU A 589 -13.14 59.16 29.03
#